data_AF-A0A7C4U7R3-F1
#
_entry.id   AF-A0A7C4U7R3-F1
#
_cell.length_a   1.000
_cell.length_b   1.000
_cell.length_c   1.000
_cell.angle_alpha   90.00
_cell.angle_beta   90.00
_cell.angle_gamma   90.00
#
_symmetry.space_group_name_H-M   'P 1'
#
loop_
_entity.id
_entity.type
_entity.pdbx_description
1 polymer ?
#
loop_
_entity_poly.entity_id
_entity_poly.type
_entity_poly.pdbx_seq_one_letter_code
_entity_poly.pdbx_strand_id
1 'polypeptide(L)'
;MYRVNLLPRKVLITSDEVIQLGPVEGTVDPRNLILAIQIAEERFIKKAICKAMYYEFRDQKNVEVTAINKAYLEGLINIGNSGEPVVLSEGQLVNAIEFVTDDWYKQLWYEHLWKLVAECVVYVATPTNYLRYSSAGEMQNNPKTITNEGQGSVSAESKDVKWKMDKLLMDRIDPLIESMHEWICDNKEHFPLYDCKECGCGDKNGVSYKRKTAWVNLYADETKSECCD
;
A
#
# COMPACT_ATOMS: atom_id res chain seq x y z
N MET A 1 -9.31 11.50 -4.83
CA MET A 1 -8.73 12.84 -4.70
C MET A 1 -7.76 13.03 -5.85
N TYR A 2 -7.84 14.13 -6.62
CA TYR A 2 -6.92 14.36 -7.74
C TYR A 2 -5.53 14.75 -7.25
N ARG A 3 -4.51 14.01 -7.68
CA ARG A 3 -3.11 14.23 -7.28
C ARG A 3 -2.16 14.09 -8.46
N VAL A 4 -1.11 14.92 -8.47
CA VAL A 4 -0.06 14.82 -9.48
C VAL A 4 0.80 13.60 -9.18
N ASN A 5 0.92 12.72 -10.14
CA ASN A 5 1.87 11.63 -10.09
C ASN A 5 3.25 12.15 -10.51
N LEU A 6 4.16 12.18 -9.56
CA LEU A 6 5.54 12.66 -9.75
C LEU A 6 6.46 11.61 -10.38
N LEU A 7 5.99 10.37 -10.57
CA LEU A 7 6.75 9.30 -11.19
C LEU A 7 6.59 9.30 -12.71
N PRO A 8 7.65 8.92 -13.47
CA PRO A 8 7.57 8.77 -14.93
C PRO A 8 6.79 7.51 -15.37
N ARG A 9 6.08 6.86 -14.45
CA ARG A 9 5.24 5.69 -14.71
C ARG A 9 3.91 5.86 -14.03
N LYS A 10 2.88 5.25 -14.60
CA LYS A 10 1.57 5.11 -13.94
C LYS A 10 1.72 4.29 -12.65
N VAL A 11 0.99 4.68 -11.61
CA VAL A 11 0.98 4.05 -10.28
C VAL A 11 -0.44 3.96 -9.76
N LEU A 12 -0.73 3.06 -8.83
CA LEU A 12 -2.04 2.98 -8.19
C LEU A 12 -2.21 4.04 -7.10
N ILE A 13 -1.14 4.40 -6.40
CA ILE A 13 -1.19 5.34 -5.27
C ILE A 13 -0.14 6.45 -5.41
N THR A 14 -0.46 7.64 -4.92
CA THR A 14 0.47 8.76 -4.80
C THR A 14 1.04 8.87 -3.37
N SER A 15 2.16 9.58 -3.19
CA SER A 15 2.76 9.77 -1.86
C SER A 15 1.82 10.45 -0.87
N ASP A 16 0.97 11.37 -1.35
CA ASP A 16 0.00 12.08 -0.52
C ASP A 16 -1.08 11.14 0.02
N GLU A 17 -1.58 10.25 -0.83
CA GLU A 17 -2.54 9.20 -0.43
C GLU A 17 -1.92 8.23 0.58
N VAL A 18 -0.62 7.93 0.46
CA VAL A 18 0.12 7.11 1.44
C VAL A 18 0.23 7.82 2.79
N ILE A 19 0.48 9.13 2.80
CA ILE A 19 0.57 9.92 4.04
C ILE A 19 -0.79 9.98 4.75
N GLN A 20 -1.89 10.03 4.01
CA GLN A 20 -3.24 10.11 4.59
C GLN A 20 -3.70 8.82 5.28
N LEU A 21 -3.41 7.65 4.70
CA LEU A 21 -3.91 6.36 5.22
C LEU A 21 -2.84 5.42 5.75
N GLY A 22 -1.57 5.65 5.44
CA GLY A 22 -0.47 4.86 5.96
C GLY A 22 -0.16 5.19 7.42
N PRO A 23 0.45 4.27 8.19
CA PRO A 23 0.91 4.53 9.55
C PRO A 23 2.22 5.32 9.54
N VAL A 24 2.16 6.50 8.95
CA VAL A 24 3.31 7.40 8.82
C VAL A 24 3.34 8.31 10.04
N GLU A 25 4.30 8.08 10.93
CA GLU A 25 4.55 8.96 12.09
C GLU A 25 5.68 9.94 11.77
N GLY A 26 5.43 11.24 11.98
CA GLY A 26 6.41 12.31 11.78
C GLY A 26 6.53 12.82 10.35
N THR A 27 7.54 13.67 10.09
CA THR A 27 7.83 14.24 8.77
C THR A 27 8.62 13.24 7.93
N VAL A 28 7.91 12.41 7.17
CA VAL A 28 8.53 11.53 6.17
C VAL A 28 8.81 12.30 4.89
N ASP A 29 10.03 12.15 4.36
CA ASP A 29 10.39 12.73 3.06
C ASP A 29 9.58 12.02 1.95
N PRO A 30 8.74 12.75 1.18
CA PRO A 30 7.97 12.20 0.08
C PRO A 30 8.84 11.45 -0.94
N ARG A 31 10.11 11.81 -1.10
CA ARG A 31 11.04 11.12 -2.02
C ARG A 31 11.25 9.65 -1.67
N ASN A 32 11.31 9.33 -0.37
CA ASN A 32 11.45 7.95 0.08
C ASN A 32 10.19 7.14 -0.22
N LEU A 33 9.01 7.75 -0.08
CA LEU A 33 7.73 7.12 -0.39
C LEU A 33 7.60 6.89 -1.90
N ILE A 34 8.01 7.85 -2.73
CA ILE A 34 7.97 7.75 -4.19
C ILE A 34 8.74 6.52 -4.70
N LEU A 35 9.95 6.28 -4.18
CA LEU A 35 10.73 5.09 -4.54
C LEU A 35 10.09 3.80 -4.01
N ALA A 36 9.56 3.84 -2.78
CA ALA A 36 8.91 2.70 -2.15
C ALA A 36 7.61 2.29 -2.87
N ILE A 37 6.85 3.22 -3.46
CA ILE A 37 5.63 2.95 -4.23
C ILE A 37 5.89 1.94 -5.34
N GLN A 38 6.94 2.16 -6.14
CA GLN A 38 7.25 1.29 -7.26
C GLN A 38 7.54 -0.14 -6.80
N ILE A 39 8.35 -0.29 -5.77
CA ILE A 39 8.76 -1.60 -5.25
C ILE A 39 7.57 -2.30 -4.57
N ALA A 40 6.75 -1.57 -3.80
CA ALA A 40 5.59 -2.11 -3.12
C ALA A 40 4.55 -2.65 -4.11
N GLU A 41 4.27 -1.91 -5.18
CA GLU A 41 3.34 -2.34 -6.21
C GLU A 41 3.82 -3.60 -6.95
N GLU A 42 5.11 -3.68 -7.30
CA GLU A 42 5.68 -4.87 -7.97
C GLU A 42 5.72 -6.09 -7.04
N ARG A 43 6.06 -5.89 -5.77
CA ARG A 43 6.31 -6.98 -4.82
C ARG A 43 5.04 -7.58 -4.25
N PHE A 44 4.07 -6.74 -3.89
CA PHE A 44 2.85 -7.14 -3.19
C PHE A 44 1.62 -7.01 -4.07
N ILE A 45 1.32 -5.80 -4.55
CA ILE A 45 0.00 -5.49 -5.11
C ILE A 45 -0.27 -6.24 -6.40
N LYS A 46 0.68 -6.26 -7.35
CA LYS A 46 0.53 -7.02 -8.60
C LYS A 46 0.27 -8.51 -8.37
N LYS A 47 0.78 -9.08 -7.29
CA LYS A 47 0.57 -10.48 -6.92
C LYS A 47 -0.73 -10.67 -6.13
N ALA A 48 -1.16 -9.66 -5.38
CA ALA A 48 -2.36 -9.72 -4.56
C ALA A 48 -3.65 -9.63 -5.39
N ILE A 49 -3.70 -8.73 -6.39
CA ILE A 49 -4.87 -8.50 -7.24
C ILE A 49 -4.76 -9.04 -8.66
N CYS A 50 -3.72 -9.80 -8.98
CA CYS A 50 -3.41 -10.25 -10.33
C CYS A 50 -2.90 -9.15 -11.27
N LYS A 51 -2.01 -9.56 -12.19
CA LYS A 51 -1.28 -8.64 -13.06
C LYS A 51 -2.21 -7.90 -14.04
N ALA A 52 -3.20 -8.60 -14.60
CA ALA A 52 -4.12 -8.03 -15.58
C ALA A 52 -5.00 -6.93 -14.94
N MET A 53 -5.68 -7.26 -13.84
CA MET A 53 -6.49 -6.33 -13.07
C MET A 53 -5.67 -5.15 -12.55
N TYR A 54 -4.43 -5.37 -12.07
CA TYR A 54 -3.55 -4.27 -11.67
C TYR A 54 -3.32 -3.27 -12.81
N TYR A 55 -3.01 -3.74 -14.03
CA TYR A 55 -2.71 -2.84 -15.13
C TYR A 55 -3.94 -2.08 -15.61
N GLU A 56 -5.09 -2.75 -15.72
CA GLU A 56 -6.34 -2.11 -16.07
C GLU A 56 -6.68 -1.02 -15.05
N PHE A 57 -6.69 -1.36 -13.75
CA PHE A 57 -7.07 -0.42 -12.71
C PHE A 57 -6.13 0.79 -12.64
N ARG A 58 -4.83 0.53 -12.74
CA ARG A 58 -3.81 1.58 -12.81
C ARG A 58 -4.01 2.47 -14.03
N ASP A 59 -4.33 1.90 -15.19
CA ASP A 59 -4.50 2.68 -16.41
C ASP A 59 -5.74 3.57 -16.36
N GLN A 60 -6.82 3.12 -15.72
CA GLN A 60 -8.01 3.93 -15.47
C GLN A 60 -7.74 5.07 -14.47
N LYS A 61 -6.98 4.81 -13.40
CA LYS A 61 -6.66 5.84 -12.39
C LYS A 61 -5.72 6.94 -12.88
N ASN A 62 -4.95 6.72 -13.94
CA ASN A 62 -3.92 7.67 -14.40
C ASN A 62 -4.28 8.29 -15.75
N VAL A 63 -4.53 9.60 -15.75
CA VAL A 63 -4.80 10.39 -16.94
C VAL A 63 -3.59 11.25 -17.27
N GLU A 64 -3.16 11.23 -18.53
CA GLU A 64 -2.09 12.09 -19.04
C GLU A 64 -2.61 13.50 -19.33
N VAL A 65 -1.82 14.49 -18.94
CA VAL A 65 -2.09 15.91 -19.20
C VAL A 65 -1.72 16.22 -20.65
N THR A 66 -2.71 16.69 -21.39
CA THR A 66 -2.63 17.16 -22.78
C THR A 66 -3.05 18.62 -22.83
N ALA A 67 -2.73 19.31 -23.94
CA ALA A 67 -3.19 20.68 -24.15
C ALA A 67 -4.72 20.86 -24.01
N ILE A 68 -5.50 19.81 -24.31
CA ILE A 68 -6.97 19.86 -24.30
C ILE A 68 -7.54 19.74 -22.88
N ASN A 69 -7.04 18.79 -22.08
CA ASN A 69 -7.59 18.51 -20.75
C ASN A 69 -6.88 19.27 -19.61
N LYS A 70 -5.77 19.96 -19.89
CA LYS A 70 -4.97 20.67 -18.89
C LYS A 70 -5.79 21.59 -17.98
N ALA A 71 -6.53 22.53 -18.55
CA ALA A 71 -7.29 23.50 -17.77
C ALA A 71 -8.37 22.83 -16.88
N TYR A 72 -8.97 21.75 -17.38
CA TYR A 72 -9.94 20.96 -16.63
C TYR A 72 -9.28 20.24 -15.44
N LEU A 73 -8.14 19.58 -15.67
CA LEU A 73 -7.39 18.87 -14.63
C LEU A 73 -6.82 19.82 -13.57
N GLU A 74 -6.30 20.98 -13.98
CA GLU A 74 -5.85 22.04 -13.06
C GLU A 74 -7.00 22.54 -12.20
N GLY A 75 -8.18 22.74 -12.79
CA GLY A 75 -9.41 23.07 -12.06
C GLY A 75 -9.70 22.02 -10.98
N LEU A 76 -9.73 20.74 -11.36
CA LEU A 76 -10.03 19.63 -10.43
C LEU A 76 -9.03 19.48 -9.28
N ILE A 77 -7.73 19.61 -9.55
CA ILE A 77 -6.68 19.49 -8.53
C ILE A 77 -6.74 20.65 -7.52
N ASN A 78 -7.06 21.85 -8.01
CA ASN A 78 -7.08 23.04 -7.18
C ASN A 78 -8.40 23.24 -6.42
N ILE A 79 -9.42 22.41 -6.64
CA ILE A 79 -10.62 22.38 -5.79
C ILE A 79 -10.21 21.99 -4.37
N GLY A 80 -10.35 22.95 -3.44
CA GLY A 80 -9.99 22.76 -2.03
C GLY A 80 -8.50 22.84 -1.72
N ASN A 81 -7.65 23.20 -2.70
CA ASN A 81 -6.26 23.55 -2.42
C ASN A 81 -6.20 24.95 -1.80
N SER A 82 -5.77 25.04 -0.54
CA SER A 82 -5.63 26.31 0.19
C SER A 82 -4.25 26.97 0.02
N GLY A 83 -3.34 26.35 -0.73
CA GLY A 83 -2.00 26.84 -1.01
C GLY A 83 -1.86 27.46 -2.41
N GLU A 84 -0.62 27.55 -2.88
CA GLU A 84 -0.33 27.98 -4.25
C GLU A 84 -1.00 27.04 -5.27
N PRO A 85 -1.64 27.59 -6.31
CA PRO A 85 -2.27 26.78 -7.35
C PRO A 85 -1.26 25.85 -8.03
N VAL A 86 -1.64 24.58 -8.17
CA VAL A 86 -0.88 23.60 -8.92
C VAL A 86 -1.05 23.90 -10.41
N VAL A 87 0.06 24.18 -11.09
CA VAL A 87 0.12 24.37 -12.54
C VAL A 87 0.70 23.10 -13.17
N LEU A 88 -0.04 22.50 -14.10
CA LEU A 88 0.36 21.27 -14.77
C LEU A 88 1.14 21.54 -16.05
N SER A 89 2.07 20.65 -16.37
CA SER A 89 2.76 20.61 -17.66
C SER A 89 2.22 19.47 -18.52
N GLU A 90 2.21 19.65 -19.84
CA GLU A 90 1.87 18.56 -20.76
C GLU A 90 2.81 17.37 -20.57
N GLY A 91 2.26 16.15 -20.66
CA GLY A 91 2.98 14.90 -20.38
C GLY A 91 3.06 14.51 -18.90
N GLN A 92 2.58 15.34 -17.97
CA GLN A 92 2.42 14.92 -16.57
C GLN A 92 1.25 13.94 -16.42
N LEU A 93 1.28 13.14 -15.36
CA LEU A 93 0.20 12.21 -15.02
C LEU A 93 -0.57 12.72 -13.81
N VAL A 94 -1.90 12.71 -13.89
CA VAL A 94 -2.79 12.94 -12.75
C VAL A 94 -3.39 11.61 -12.34
N ASN A 95 -3.26 11.27 -11.07
CA ASN A 95 -3.85 10.10 -10.45
C ASN A 95 -5.10 10.50 -9.68
N ALA A 96 -6.21 9.78 -9.92
CA ALA A 96 -7.41 9.94 -9.13
C ALA A 96 -8.26 8.66 -9.21
N ILE A 97 -8.93 8.32 -8.11
CA ILE A 97 -9.93 7.24 -8.11
C ILE A 97 -11.21 7.65 -8.82
N GLU A 98 -11.48 8.95 -8.88
CA GLU A 98 -12.63 9.54 -9.56
C GLU A 98 -12.63 9.32 -11.08
N PHE A 99 -11.47 9.01 -11.68
CA PHE A 99 -11.38 8.65 -13.10
C PHE A 99 -11.86 7.24 -13.41
N VAL A 100 -11.96 6.38 -12.39
CA VAL A 100 -12.43 5.00 -12.57
C VAL A 100 -13.94 5.04 -12.75
N THR A 101 -14.43 4.42 -13.82
CA THR A 101 -15.86 4.42 -14.14
C THR A 101 -16.59 3.31 -13.42
N ASP A 102 -15.93 2.18 -13.18
CA ASP A 102 -16.51 1.02 -12.50
C ASP A 102 -16.64 1.27 -10.99
N ASP A 103 -17.87 1.17 -10.49
CA ASP A 103 -18.18 1.37 -9.08
C ASP A 103 -17.65 0.23 -8.18
N TRP A 104 -17.52 -0.99 -8.70
CA TRP A 104 -16.93 -2.10 -7.95
C TRP A 104 -15.44 -1.90 -7.71
N TYR A 105 -14.73 -1.32 -8.69
CA TYR A 105 -13.32 -0.96 -8.51
C TYR A 105 -13.17 0.17 -7.49
N LYS A 106 -14.11 1.12 -7.43
CA LYS A 106 -14.12 2.15 -6.38
C LYS A 106 -14.39 1.56 -5.01
N GLN A 107 -15.35 0.66 -4.87
CA GLN A 107 -15.64 -0.03 -3.60
C GLN A 107 -14.42 -0.80 -3.13
N LEU A 108 -13.82 -1.61 -4.01
CA LEU A 108 -12.59 -2.35 -3.71
C LEU A 108 -11.47 -1.40 -3.27
N TRP A 109 -11.33 -0.25 -3.92
CA TRP A 109 -10.35 0.78 -3.54
C TRP A 109 -10.58 1.30 -2.12
N TYR A 110 -11.78 1.79 -1.84
CA TYR A 110 -12.07 2.47 -0.58
C TYR A 110 -12.13 1.52 0.61
N GLU A 111 -12.62 0.29 0.42
CA GLU A 111 -12.78 -0.69 1.51
C GLU A 111 -11.48 -1.43 1.83
N HIS A 112 -10.71 -1.83 0.80
CA HIS A 112 -9.58 -2.73 0.99
C HIS A 112 -8.26 -2.21 0.40
N LEU A 113 -8.24 -1.89 -0.89
CA LEU A 113 -7.01 -1.69 -1.64
C LEU A 113 -6.22 -0.45 -1.21
N TRP A 114 -6.89 0.67 -0.93
CA TRP A 114 -6.20 1.91 -0.61
C TRP A 114 -5.35 1.75 0.67
N LYS A 115 -5.94 1.17 1.72
CA LYS A 115 -5.23 0.90 2.98
C LYS A 115 -4.10 -0.12 2.79
N LEU A 116 -4.37 -1.21 2.07
CA LEU A 116 -3.38 -2.25 1.78
C LEU A 116 -2.16 -1.68 1.04
N VAL A 117 -2.39 -0.91 -0.03
CA VAL A 117 -1.31 -0.32 -0.82
C VAL A 117 -0.50 0.66 0.04
N ALA A 118 -1.15 1.52 0.84
CA ALA A 118 -0.46 2.45 1.72
C ALA A 118 0.44 1.73 2.75
N GLU A 119 -0.06 0.67 3.39
CA GLU A 119 0.71 -0.15 4.34
C GLU A 119 1.91 -0.85 3.65
N CYS A 120 1.72 -1.37 2.43
CA CYS A 120 2.81 -1.97 1.65
C CYS A 120 3.92 -0.96 1.32
N VAL A 121 3.56 0.29 0.98
CA VAL A 121 4.55 1.35 0.72
C VAL A 121 5.34 1.67 1.99
N VAL A 122 4.66 1.79 3.13
CA VAL A 122 5.33 2.05 4.41
C VAL A 122 6.23 0.88 4.82
N TYR A 123 5.83 -0.36 4.59
CA TYR A 123 6.68 -1.54 4.82
C TYR A 123 7.98 -1.47 4.01
N VAL A 124 7.89 -1.13 2.72
CA VAL A 124 9.08 -0.99 1.86
C VAL A 124 9.93 0.21 2.27
N ALA A 125 9.32 1.31 2.70
CA ALA A 125 10.04 2.50 3.17
C ALA A 125 10.59 2.37 4.60
N THR A 126 10.21 1.34 5.35
CA THR A 126 10.57 1.17 6.77
C THR A 126 12.09 1.10 6.99
N PRO A 127 12.87 0.30 6.25
CA PRO A 127 14.32 0.24 6.45
C PRO A 127 15.01 1.59 6.25
N THR A 128 14.65 2.33 5.20
CA THR A 128 15.24 3.63 4.86
C THR A 128 14.79 4.76 5.79
N ASN A 129 13.59 4.65 6.36
CA ASN A 129 13.08 5.63 7.32
C ASN A 129 13.59 5.36 8.75
N TYR A 130 13.81 4.10 9.10
CA TYR A 130 14.27 3.71 10.44
C TYR A 130 15.78 3.89 10.63
N LEU A 131 16.59 3.67 9.58
CA LEU A 131 18.03 3.88 9.58
C LEU A 131 18.39 5.10 8.72
N ARG A 132 18.82 6.21 9.34
CA ARG A 132 19.48 7.30 8.59
C ARG A 132 20.99 7.11 8.68
N TYR A 133 21.64 6.92 7.54
CA TYR A 133 23.08 6.97 7.42
C TYR A 133 23.53 8.43 7.45
N SER A 134 24.20 8.84 8.52
CA SER A 134 24.86 10.14 8.63
C SER A 134 26.38 9.98 8.45
N SER A 135 27.10 11.07 8.20
CA SER A 135 28.58 11.08 8.18
C SER A 135 29.21 10.70 9.53
N ALA A 136 28.41 10.55 10.60
CA ALA A 136 28.81 10.09 11.92
C ALA A 136 28.37 8.65 12.24
N GLY A 137 27.72 7.93 11.31
CA GLY A 137 27.23 6.56 11.47
C GLY A 137 25.72 6.38 11.24
N GLU A 138 25.23 5.14 11.37
CA GLU A 138 23.80 4.79 11.31
C GLU A 138 23.07 5.30 12.57
N MET A 139 22.11 6.21 12.37
CA MET A 139 21.29 6.78 13.44
C MET A 139 19.83 6.37 13.27
N GLN A 140 19.24 5.83 14.34
CA GLN A 140 17.84 5.44 14.38
C GLN A 140 16.92 6.68 14.42
N ASN A 141 15.89 6.70 13.58
CA ASN A 141 14.95 7.81 13.48
C ASN A 141 13.53 7.42 13.93
N ASN A 142 13.37 7.14 15.21
CA ASN A 142 12.15 7.44 15.98
C ASN A 142 12.36 7.07 17.46
N PRO A 143 11.74 7.81 18.41
CA PRO A 143 11.88 7.53 19.82
C PRO A 143 11.18 6.22 20.17
N LYS A 144 11.84 5.37 20.96
CA LYS A 144 11.23 4.19 21.59
C LYS A 144 10.02 4.66 22.40
N THR A 145 8.81 4.22 22.08
CA THR A 145 7.64 4.57 22.89
C THR A 145 7.59 3.76 24.20
N ILE A 146 7.27 4.51 25.27
CA ILE A 146 6.61 4.16 26.55
C ILE A 146 7.45 3.61 27.72
N THR A 147 8.70 3.21 27.58
CA THR A 147 9.56 2.97 28.75
C THR A 147 10.86 3.75 28.67
N ASN A 148 10.87 4.87 29.41
CA ASN A 148 12.06 5.66 29.71
C ASN A 148 13.16 4.78 30.29
N GLU A 149 14.30 4.71 29.58
CA GLU A 149 15.65 4.84 30.16
C GLU A 149 16.70 4.86 29.03
N GLY A 150 17.38 6.00 28.86
CA GLY A 150 18.56 6.14 28.01
C GLY A 150 18.33 6.78 26.64
N GLN A 151 18.27 8.12 26.59
CA GLN A 151 18.50 8.90 25.37
C GLN A 151 19.98 8.84 24.98
N GLY A 152 20.37 7.78 24.28
CA GLY A 152 21.57 7.72 23.46
C GLY A 152 21.15 7.35 22.05
N SER A 153 21.76 7.95 21.03
CA SER A 153 21.63 7.45 19.65
C SER A 153 22.28 6.07 19.60
N VAL A 154 21.51 5.03 19.84
CA VAL A 154 21.94 3.64 19.70
C VAL A 154 21.83 3.27 18.23
N SER A 155 22.91 2.75 17.66
CA SER A 155 22.88 2.13 16.33
C SER A 155 21.79 1.06 16.33
N ALA A 156 20.80 1.18 15.46
CA ALA A 156 19.74 0.18 15.38
C ALA A 156 20.31 -1.11 14.77
N GLU A 157 20.25 -2.21 15.51
CA GLU A 157 20.68 -3.50 14.99
C GLU A 157 19.73 -3.96 13.88
N SER A 158 20.26 -4.60 12.83
CA SER A 158 19.45 -5.12 11.71
C SER A 158 18.33 -6.07 12.17
N LYS A 159 18.48 -6.65 13.37
CA LYS A 159 17.47 -7.50 14.02
C LYS A 159 16.19 -6.73 14.40
N ASP A 160 16.30 -5.49 14.86
CA ASP A 160 15.14 -4.68 15.27
C ASP A 160 14.36 -4.19 14.06
N VAL A 161 15.07 -3.82 12.98
CA VAL A 161 14.47 -3.50 11.69
C VAL A 161 13.71 -4.71 11.14
N LYS A 162 14.35 -5.89 11.17
CA LYS A 162 13.73 -7.13 10.72
C LYS A 162 12.49 -7.46 11.54
N TRP A 163 12.55 -7.38 12.87
CA TRP A 163 11.38 -7.62 13.72
C TRP A 163 10.23 -6.66 13.41
N LYS A 164 10.52 -5.37 13.20
CA LYS A 164 9.49 -4.38 12.83
C LYS A 164 8.88 -4.67 11.46
N MET A 165 9.70 -5.05 10.48
CA MET A 165 9.20 -5.46 9.16
C MET A 165 8.33 -6.71 9.27
N ASP A 166 8.80 -7.76 9.96
CA ASP A 166 8.04 -9.00 10.15
C ASP A 166 6.69 -8.71 10.84
N LYS A 167 6.69 -7.83 11.84
CA LYS A 167 5.47 -7.39 12.52
C LYS A 167 4.51 -6.64 11.60
N LEU A 168 5.00 -5.70 10.78
CA LEU A 168 4.16 -4.97 9.82
C LEU A 168 3.55 -5.91 8.77
N LEU A 169 4.32 -6.90 8.33
CA LEU A 169 3.84 -7.90 7.37
C LEU A 169 2.71 -8.74 7.99
N MET A 170 2.99 -9.39 9.12
CA MET A 170 2.08 -10.34 9.78
C MET A 170 0.83 -9.68 10.38
N ASP A 171 0.99 -8.56 11.09
CA ASP A 171 -0.12 -7.97 11.84
C ASP A 171 -1.01 -7.06 10.98
N ARG A 172 -0.53 -6.62 9.80
CA ARG A 172 -1.23 -5.62 8.98
C ARG A 172 -1.41 -6.03 7.53
N ILE A 173 -0.33 -6.33 6.81
CA ILE A 173 -0.41 -6.55 5.36
C ILE A 173 -1.13 -7.86 5.04
N ASP A 174 -0.73 -8.96 5.68
CA ASP A 174 -1.29 -10.28 5.41
C ASP A 174 -2.82 -10.36 5.68
N PRO A 175 -3.35 -9.92 6.83
CA PRO A 175 -4.80 -9.93 7.07
C PRO A 175 -5.58 -9.00 6.13
N LEU A 176 -4.98 -7.89 5.68
CA LEU A 176 -5.61 -7.02 4.68
C LEU A 176 -5.67 -7.68 3.29
N ILE A 177 -4.64 -8.45 2.90
CA ILE A 177 -4.66 -9.22 1.65
C ILE A 177 -5.71 -10.33 1.71
N GLU A 178 -5.84 -11.00 2.85
CA GLU A 178 -6.83 -12.07 3.06
C GLU A 178 -8.25 -11.52 2.99
N SER A 179 -8.56 -10.48 3.77
CA SER A 179 -9.88 -9.84 3.74
C SER A 179 -10.25 -9.31 2.36
N MET A 180 -9.28 -8.74 1.63
CA MET A 180 -9.49 -8.30 0.24
C MET A 180 -9.78 -9.49 -0.70
N HIS A 181 -9.06 -10.61 -0.54
CA HIS A 181 -9.26 -11.80 -1.36
C HIS A 181 -10.64 -12.41 -1.12
N GLU A 182 -11.07 -12.55 0.14
CA GLU A 182 -12.39 -13.04 0.51
C GLU A 182 -13.48 -12.17 -0.13
N TRP A 183 -13.39 -10.86 -0.01
CA TRP A 183 -14.37 -9.93 -0.59
C TRP A 183 -14.42 -9.98 -2.12
N ILE A 184 -13.27 -10.08 -2.80
CA ILE A 184 -13.22 -10.24 -4.26
C ILE A 184 -13.87 -11.57 -4.67
N CYS A 185 -13.68 -12.62 -3.86
CA CYS A 185 -14.24 -13.93 -4.14
C CYS A 185 -15.75 -13.99 -3.93
N ASP A 186 -16.29 -13.30 -2.93
CA ASP A 186 -17.73 -13.14 -2.74
C ASP A 186 -18.38 -12.38 -3.91
N ASN A 187 -17.64 -11.48 -4.55
CA ASN A 187 -18.10 -10.61 -5.64
C ASN A 187 -17.45 -10.95 -6.99
N LYS A 188 -17.03 -12.21 -7.20
CA LYS A 188 -16.20 -12.63 -8.34
C LYS A 188 -16.77 -12.27 -9.71
N GLU A 189 -18.10 -12.21 -9.84
CA GLU A 189 -18.78 -11.84 -11.09
C GLU A 189 -18.37 -10.45 -11.60
N HIS A 190 -18.00 -9.55 -10.70
CA HIS A 190 -17.57 -8.18 -11.02
C HIS A 190 -16.07 -8.06 -11.30
N PHE A 191 -15.29 -9.12 -11.07
CA PHE A 191 -13.83 -9.12 -11.21
C PHE A 191 -13.35 -10.22 -12.16
N PRO A 192 -13.68 -10.17 -13.47
CA PRO A 192 -13.29 -11.20 -14.42
C PRO A 192 -11.77 -11.30 -14.65
N LEU A 193 -11.04 -10.22 -14.39
CA LEU A 193 -9.56 -10.18 -14.50
C LEU A 193 -8.85 -10.72 -13.25
N TYR A 194 -9.59 -11.14 -12.23
CA TYR A 194 -9.05 -11.77 -11.04
C TYR A 194 -8.92 -13.28 -11.24
N ASP A 195 -7.87 -13.67 -11.96
CA ASP A 195 -7.65 -15.05 -12.44
C ASP A 195 -6.48 -15.78 -11.76
N CYS A 196 -5.63 -15.05 -11.05
CA CYS A 196 -4.38 -15.57 -10.51
C CYS A 196 -4.53 -16.33 -9.19
N LYS A 197 -5.67 -16.21 -8.52
CA LYS A 197 -5.99 -16.92 -7.28
C LYS A 197 -7.34 -17.62 -7.39
N GLU A 198 -7.41 -18.83 -6.88
CA GLU A 198 -8.65 -19.59 -6.86
C GLU A 198 -9.52 -19.12 -5.70
N CYS A 199 -10.79 -18.85 -5.98
CA CYS A 199 -11.77 -18.53 -4.95
C CYS A 199 -12.33 -19.84 -4.36
N GLY A 200 -11.99 -20.11 -3.11
CA GLY A 200 -12.43 -21.29 -2.37
C GLY A 200 -11.35 -21.83 -1.42
N CYS A 201 -11.69 -22.81 -0.60
CA CYS A 201 -10.76 -23.46 0.35
C CYS A 201 -9.66 -24.31 -0.31
N GLY A 202 -9.52 -24.20 -1.64
CA GLY A 202 -8.64 -25.00 -2.49
C GLY A 202 -7.29 -24.36 -2.77
N ASP A 203 -6.84 -23.42 -1.93
CA ASP A 203 -5.55 -22.75 -2.07
C ASP A 203 -4.40 -23.75 -1.80
N LYS A 204 -4.15 -24.67 -2.75
CA LYS A 204 -3.00 -25.58 -2.79
C LYS A 204 -1.69 -24.82 -3.02
N ASN A 205 -1.80 -23.56 -3.45
CA ASN A 205 -0.71 -22.59 -3.48
C ASN A 205 -0.85 -21.62 -2.31
N GLY A 206 -0.98 -22.18 -1.11
CA GLY A 206 -1.17 -21.43 0.11
C GLY A 206 -0.11 -20.34 0.25
N VAL A 207 -0.56 -19.09 0.23
CA VAL A 207 0.07 -18.13 1.12
C VAL A 207 -0.46 -18.49 2.52
N SER A 208 0.24 -19.42 3.17
CA SER A 208 -0.04 -19.81 4.56
C SER A 208 0.04 -18.58 5.46
N TYR A 209 -1.08 -17.90 5.71
CA TYR A 209 -1.20 -16.89 6.77
C TYR A 209 -2.31 -17.14 7.78
N LYS A 210 -2.92 -18.33 7.78
CA LYS A 210 -3.49 -18.97 8.99
C LYS A 210 -2.41 -19.30 10.05
N ARG A 211 -1.50 -18.38 10.35
CA ARG A 211 -0.55 -18.52 11.47
C ARG A 211 -0.55 -17.25 12.31
N LYS A 212 -1.21 -17.41 13.47
CA LYS A 212 -1.01 -16.71 14.75
C LYS A 212 -1.80 -15.44 15.03
N THR A 213 -3.10 -15.47 14.77
CA THR A 213 -4.07 -14.88 15.71
C THR A 213 -5.24 -15.85 15.93
N ALA A 214 -4.93 -17.08 16.37
CA ALA A 214 -5.90 -17.88 17.11
C ALA A 214 -5.80 -17.41 18.57
N TRP A 215 -6.69 -16.52 18.98
CA TRP A 215 -6.59 -15.83 20.29
C TRP A 215 -6.82 -16.77 21.50
N VAL A 216 -7.02 -18.07 21.29
CA VAL A 216 -6.87 -19.13 22.29
C VAL A 216 -6.47 -20.41 21.57
N ASN A 217 -5.21 -20.86 21.66
CA ASN A 217 -4.86 -22.27 21.48
C ASN A 217 -3.55 -22.57 22.22
N LEU A 218 -3.73 -23.04 23.45
CA LEU A 218 -2.68 -23.45 24.39
C LEU A 218 -2.15 -24.87 24.12
N TYR A 219 -2.64 -25.59 23.11
CA TYR A 219 -2.16 -26.94 22.76
C TYR A 219 -2.18 -27.20 21.25
N ALA A 220 -1.33 -28.14 20.86
CA ALA A 220 -0.68 -28.38 19.57
C ALA A 220 -1.53 -28.32 18.28
N ASP A 221 -0.80 -27.97 17.20
CA ASP A 221 -1.17 -28.12 15.79
C ASP A 221 -1.75 -29.52 15.50
N GLU A 222 -3.07 -29.58 15.32
CA GLU A 222 -3.71 -30.67 14.59
C GLU A 222 -4.15 -30.13 13.22
N THR A 223 -3.62 -30.76 12.18
CA THR A 223 -4.06 -30.62 10.80
C THR A 223 -5.55 -30.99 10.70
N LYS A 224 -6.44 -30.01 10.82
CA LYS A 224 -7.85 -30.16 10.47
C LYS A 224 -8.09 -29.72 9.04
N SER A 225 -8.23 -30.71 8.18
CA SER A 225 -8.82 -30.62 6.84
C SER A 225 -10.35 -30.50 6.94
N GLU A 226 -10.84 -29.42 7.53
CA GLU A 226 -12.28 -29.11 7.60
C GLU A 226 -12.43 -27.60 7.41
N CYS A 227 -12.66 -27.20 6.16
CA CYS A 227 -13.19 -25.87 5.83
C CYS A 227 -14.39 -26.09 4.92
N CYS A 228 -15.44 -26.69 5.49
CA CYS A 228 -16.82 -26.75 5.01
C CYS A 228 -17.64 -27.42 6.14
N ASP A 229 -18.07 -26.61 7.11
CA ASP A 229 -19.36 -26.70 7.81
C ASP A 229 -19.60 -25.39 8.57
#